data_AF-A0A925G2L7-F1
#
_entry.id   AF-A0A925G2L7-F1
#
_cell.length_a   1.000
_cell.length_b   1.000
_cell.length_c   1.000
_cell.angle_alpha   90.00
_cell.angle_beta   90.00
_cell.angle_gamma   90.00
#
_symmetry.space_group_name_H-M   'P 1'
#
loop_
_entity.id
_entity.type
_entity.pdbx_description
1 polymer ?
#
loop_
_entity_poly.entity_id
_entity_poly.type
_entity_poly.pdbx_seq_one_letter_code
_entity_poly.pdbx_strand_id
1 'polypeptide(L)'
;MKRMTVTAMVTQRKPRASKYLTVPTRPVQVDRDRSVAGLLEKMEGTGFGARQLAEAHRIWLDMLGDNTTIFVAGSGALIPAGMRRLLAYVIKNRFVDVLVLSGSIIFHDLHETLGRHHFQAHPSMTDAELEASQINRMWDLLASDEEYREADEWVGGFANQLDQTRPYSTREFMHLLGRELAEIATEDGVLTSAYKARVPVFCPAISNSAIAIGIAASRFEKKNNFQFDLIQDVLDMTQIAARARVSGIINLGGGTSKSFIQQMEVSTAIVKTPARGHKYAITVA
;
A
#
# COMPACT_ATOMS: atom_id res chain seq x y z
N MET A 1 41.15 -75.60 -15.74
CA MET A 1 41.44 -74.45 -16.62
C MET A 1 40.42 -73.34 -16.31
N LYS A 2 40.75 -72.38 -15.42
CA LYS A 2 39.85 -71.30 -14.99
C LYS A 2 39.86 -70.17 -16.02
N ARG A 3 38.70 -69.82 -16.60
CA ARG A 3 38.53 -68.57 -17.36
C ARG A 3 38.13 -67.46 -16.40
N MET A 4 39.01 -66.47 -16.22
CA MET A 4 38.67 -65.18 -15.61
C MET A 4 37.93 -64.34 -16.64
N THR A 5 36.66 -64.05 -16.37
CA THR A 5 35.90 -63.05 -17.10
C THR A 5 36.22 -61.69 -16.49
N VAL A 6 37.02 -60.87 -17.17
CA VAL A 6 37.25 -59.48 -16.78
C VAL A 6 36.08 -58.66 -17.30
N THR A 7 35.13 -58.35 -16.42
CA THR A 7 34.08 -57.37 -16.71
C THR A 7 34.71 -55.99 -16.74
N ALA A 8 34.86 -55.42 -17.94
CA ALA A 8 35.31 -54.05 -18.10
C ALA A 8 34.31 -53.10 -17.40
N MET A 9 34.73 -52.44 -16.33
CA MET A 9 34.00 -51.32 -15.76
C MET A 9 34.02 -50.18 -16.78
N VAL A 10 32.87 -49.92 -17.40
CA VAL A 10 32.65 -48.69 -18.17
C VAL A 10 32.73 -47.53 -17.19
N THR A 11 33.87 -46.85 -17.12
CA THR A 11 33.99 -45.56 -16.45
C THR A 11 33.08 -44.57 -17.16
N GLN A 12 31.86 -44.37 -16.64
CA GLN A 12 30.99 -43.29 -17.08
C GLN A 12 31.72 -41.97 -16.83
N ARG A 13 32.07 -41.29 -17.92
CA ARG A 13 32.71 -39.97 -17.90
C ARG A 13 31.74 -39.02 -17.20
N LYS A 14 32.07 -38.55 -15.99
CA LYS A 14 31.22 -37.57 -15.28
C LYS A 14 30.95 -36.39 -16.22
N PRO A 15 29.68 -36.09 -16.55
CA PRO A 15 29.38 -34.97 -17.44
C PRO A 15 29.94 -33.69 -16.83
N ARG A 16 30.52 -32.83 -17.68
CA ARG A 16 30.97 -31.49 -17.26
C ARG A 16 29.78 -30.78 -16.63
N ALA A 17 29.95 -30.29 -15.41
CA ALA A 17 28.90 -29.55 -14.71
C ALA A 17 28.46 -28.35 -15.57
N SER A 18 27.15 -28.17 -15.70
CA SER A 18 26.56 -27.06 -16.44
C SER A 18 26.92 -25.74 -15.76
N LYS A 19 27.34 -24.73 -16.55
CA LYS A 19 27.60 -23.36 -16.04
C LYS A 19 26.38 -22.66 -15.45
N TYR A 20 25.18 -23.22 -15.67
CA TYR A 20 23.91 -22.67 -15.17
C TYR A 20 23.51 -23.23 -13.80
N LEU A 21 24.12 -24.32 -13.32
CA LEU A 21 23.80 -24.97 -12.04
C LEU A 21 24.73 -24.45 -10.93
N THR A 22 24.64 -23.16 -10.63
CA THR A 22 25.59 -22.46 -9.73
C THR A 22 25.15 -22.42 -8.27
N VAL A 23 23.85 -22.19 -8.00
CA VAL A 23 23.31 -22.03 -6.64
C VAL A 23 22.21 -23.06 -6.41
N PRO A 24 22.45 -24.12 -5.63
CA PRO A 24 21.41 -25.08 -5.28
C PRO A 24 20.42 -24.46 -4.31
N THR A 25 19.18 -24.94 -4.35
CA THR A 25 18.19 -24.62 -3.32
C THR A 25 18.63 -25.20 -1.97
N ARG A 26 18.27 -24.51 -0.88
CA ARG A 26 18.38 -24.99 0.49
C ARG A 26 16.96 -25.23 1.02
N PRO A 27 16.55 -26.49 1.26
CA PRO A 27 15.28 -26.78 1.89
C PRO A 27 15.16 -26.09 3.25
N VAL A 28 13.96 -25.62 3.59
CA VAL A 28 13.69 -24.96 4.87
C VAL A 28 13.99 -25.93 6.02
N GLN A 29 14.84 -25.52 6.96
CA GLN A 29 15.08 -26.29 8.17
C GLN A 29 13.93 -26.15 9.15
N VAL A 30 13.47 -27.27 9.68
CA VAL A 30 12.52 -27.32 10.80
C VAL A 30 13.32 -27.38 12.08
N ASP A 31 13.32 -26.28 12.84
CA ASP A 31 14.07 -26.14 14.08
C ASP A 31 13.17 -25.56 15.21
N ARG A 32 13.80 -25.13 16.32
CA ARG A 32 13.08 -24.63 17.50
C ARG A 32 12.76 -23.13 17.43
N ASP A 33 13.30 -22.39 16.47
CA ASP A 33 13.01 -20.97 16.31
C ASP A 33 11.63 -20.80 15.66
N ARG A 34 10.73 -20.14 16.41
CA ARG A 34 9.33 -19.92 16.06
C ARG A 34 9.06 -18.50 15.56
N SER A 35 10.09 -17.69 15.36
CA SER A 35 9.94 -16.33 14.90
C SER A 35 9.57 -16.27 13.41
N VAL A 36 8.73 -15.30 13.03
CA VAL A 36 8.41 -15.04 11.63
C VAL A 36 9.67 -14.60 10.86
N ALA A 37 10.51 -13.77 11.47
CA ALA A 37 11.76 -13.31 10.88
C ALA A 37 12.72 -14.47 10.56
N GLY A 38 12.95 -15.38 11.51
CA GLY A 38 13.82 -16.52 11.29
C GLY A 38 13.27 -17.52 10.27
N LEU A 39 11.93 -17.68 10.18
CA LEU A 39 11.32 -18.44 9.10
C LEU A 39 11.63 -17.82 7.73
N LEU A 40 11.51 -16.50 7.59
CA LEU A 40 11.81 -15.78 6.36
C LEU A 40 13.29 -15.89 5.97
N GLU A 41 14.21 -15.76 6.92
CA GLU A 41 15.64 -15.98 6.68
C GLU A 41 15.94 -17.37 6.12
N LYS A 42 15.32 -18.42 6.68
CA LYS A 42 15.45 -19.80 6.18
C LYS A 42 14.86 -19.97 4.77
N MET A 43 13.83 -19.19 4.43
CA MET A 43 13.20 -19.22 3.10
C MET A 43 14.05 -18.57 2.00
N GLU A 44 15.08 -17.78 2.30
CA GLU A 44 15.92 -17.12 1.29
C GLU A 44 16.64 -18.12 0.36
N GLY A 45 16.99 -19.30 0.89
CA GLY A 45 17.60 -20.38 0.12
C GLY A 45 16.62 -21.18 -0.76
N THR A 46 15.32 -20.90 -0.70
CA THR A 46 14.27 -21.66 -1.40
C THR A 46 13.98 -21.08 -2.80
N GLY A 47 12.81 -21.38 -3.36
CA GLY A 47 12.34 -20.84 -4.64
C GLY A 47 10.91 -20.29 -4.55
N PHE A 48 10.45 -19.66 -5.64
CA PHE A 48 9.10 -19.09 -5.78
C PHE A 48 8.77 -18.06 -4.69
N GLY A 49 7.49 -17.97 -4.28
CA GLY A 49 7.00 -16.96 -3.34
C GLY A 49 7.69 -16.97 -1.98
N ALA A 50 8.16 -18.13 -1.50
CA ALA A 50 8.89 -18.22 -0.24
C ALA A 50 10.19 -17.41 -0.27
N ARG A 51 11.00 -17.58 -1.33
CA ARG A 51 12.22 -16.80 -1.53
C ARG A 51 11.92 -15.32 -1.78
N GLN A 52 10.88 -15.01 -2.57
CA GLN A 52 10.49 -13.61 -2.83
C GLN A 52 10.08 -12.87 -1.55
N LEU A 53 9.34 -13.53 -0.65
CA LEU A 53 8.95 -12.96 0.63
C LEU A 53 10.15 -12.77 1.57
N ALA A 54 11.09 -13.73 1.58
CA ALA A 54 12.36 -13.60 2.29
C ALA A 54 13.21 -12.43 1.77
N GLU A 55 13.32 -12.28 0.46
CA GLU A 55 14.02 -11.16 -0.18
C GLU A 55 13.35 -9.82 0.15
N ALA A 56 12.00 -9.76 0.12
CA ALA A 56 11.26 -8.57 0.53
C ALA A 56 11.51 -8.19 1.99
N HIS A 57 11.54 -9.18 2.91
CA HIS A 57 11.90 -8.96 4.31
C HIS A 57 13.31 -8.40 4.47
N ARG A 58 14.31 -8.98 3.78
CA ARG A 58 15.68 -8.47 3.81
C ARG A 58 15.78 -7.04 3.25
N ILE A 59 15.14 -6.77 2.10
CA ILE A 59 15.11 -5.44 1.50
C ILE A 59 14.44 -4.42 2.44
N TRP A 60 13.39 -4.83 3.16
CA TRP A 60 12.74 -3.96 4.14
C TRP A 60 13.67 -3.60 5.30
N LEU A 61 14.41 -4.57 5.84
CA LEU A 61 15.44 -4.32 6.86
C LEU A 61 16.56 -3.40 6.33
N ASP A 62 16.99 -3.60 5.07
CA ASP A 62 17.98 -2.73 4.42
C ASP A 62 17.46 -1.29 4.26
N MET A 63 16.19 -1.12 3.88
CA MET A 63 15.54 0.21 3.79
C MET A 63 15.54 0.92 5.15
N LEU A 64 15.17 0.21 6.22
CA LEU A 64 15.10 0.73 7.59
C LEU A 64 16.48 1.01 8.21
N GLY A 65 17.51 0.26 7.81
CA GLY A 65 18.89 0.44 8.28
C GLY A 65 19.66 1.54 7.56
N ASP A 66 19.19 1.99 6.39
CA ASP A 66 19.77 3.08 5.61
C ASP A 66 19.01 4.40 5.82
N ASN A 67 19.60 5.53 5.45
CA ASN A 67 18.93 6.83 5.45
C ASN A 67 18.03 6.99 4.21
N THR A 68 17.02 6.12 4.11
CA THR A 68 16.11 5.99 2.97
C THR A 68 14.83 6.77 3.22
N THR A 69 14.41 7.59 2.25
CA THR A 69 13.03 8.11 2.21
C THR A 69 12.10 7.03 1.65
N ILE A 70 11.19 6.53 2.47
CA ILE A 70 10.35 5.38 2.15
C ILE A 70 8.95 5.85 1.70
N PHE A 71 8.63 5.56 0.44
CA PHE A 71 7.34 5.83 -0.16
C PHE A 71 6.48 4.56 -0.17
N VAL A 72 5.21 4.69 0.22
CA VAL A 72 4.22 3.61 0.11
C VAL A 72 3.18 4.00 -0.94
N ALA A 73 3.08 3.21 -2.01
CA ALA A 73 1.93 3.21 -2.89
C ALA A 73 0.95 2.14 -2.42
N GLY A 74 -0.30 2.54 -2.13
CA GLY A 74 -1.37 1.62 -1.76
C GLY A 74 -2.57 1.75 -2.69
N SER A 75 -3.14 0.61 -3.09
CA SER A 75 -4.45 0.53 -3.72
C SER A 75 -5.18 -0.78 -3.36
N GLY A 76 -6.43 -0.92 -3.81
CA GLY A 76 -7.28 -2.06 -3.49
C GLY A 76 -7.90 -2.01 -2.10
N ALA A 77 -8.36 -3.17 -1.62
CA ALA A 77 -9.16 -3.31 -0.40
C ALA A 77 -8.30 -3.62 0.85
N LEU A 78 -7.14 -2.96 1.00
CA LEU A 78 -6.23 -3.23 2.14
C LEU A 78 -6.90 -3.01 3.50
N ILE A 79 -7.70 -1.95 3.62
CA ILE A 79 -8.40 -1.61 4.86
C ILE A 79 -9.51 -2.63 5.15
N PRO A 80 -10.48 -2.89 4.24
CA PRO A 80 -11.46 -3.96 4.43
C PRO A 80 -10.84 -5.34 4.72
N ALA A 81 -9.69 -5.66 4.11
CA ALA A 81 -8.96 -6.90 4.33
C ALA A 81 -8.21 -6.97 5.68
N GLY A 82 -8.38 -5.97 6.56
CA GLY A 82 -7.85 -5.97 7.92
C GLY A 82 -6.43 -5.40 8.07
N MET A 83 -5.88 -4.73 7.06
CA MET A 83 -4.51 -4.17 7.14
C MET A 83 -4.45 -2.78 7.81
N ARG A 84 -5.58 -2.20 8.23
CA ARG A 84 -5.66 -0.85 8.80
C ARG A 84 -4.71 -0.63 9.97
N ARG A 85 -4.73 -1.53 10.96
CA ARG A 85 -3.86 -1.44 12.16
C ARG A 85 -2.38 -1.56 11.82
N LEU A 86 -2.03 -2.42 10.85
CA LEU A 86 -0.65 -2.58 10.42
C LEU A 86 -0.15 -1.30 9.73
N LEU A 87 -0.94 -0.72 8.83
CA LEU A 87 -0.61 0.55 8.18
C LEU A 87 -0.49 1.68 9.21
N ALA A 88 -1.47 1.82 10.11
CA ALA A 88 -1.41 2.78 11.21
C ALA A 88 -0.13 2.61 12.05
N TYR A 89 0.23 1.38 12.40
CA TYR A 89 1.43 1.08 13.18
C TYR A 89 2.72 1.54 12.49
N VAL A 90 2.91 1.22 11.20
CA VAL A 90 4.14 1.63 10.49
C VAL A 90 4.24 3.13 10.30
N ILE A 91 3.10 3.81 10.16
CA ILE A 91 3.02 5.28 10.06
C ILE A 91 3.37 5.92 11.41
N LYS A 92 2.73 5.49 12.50
CA LYS A 92 2.96 6.04 13.86
C LYS A 92 4.43 5.92 14.28
N ASN A 93 5.06 4.80 13.94
CA ASN A 93 6.45 4.53 14.28
C ASN A 93 7.45 5.11 13.26
N ARG A 94 6.98 5.91 12.29
CA ARG A 94 7.84 6.56 11.28
C ARG A 94 8.73 5.60 10.50
N PHE A 95 8.23 4.39 10.22
CA PHE A 95 8.89 3.46 9.30
C PHE A 95 8.65 3.82 7.83
N VAL A 96 7.73 4.74 7.57
CA VAL A 96 7.39 5.25 6.23
C VAL A 96 7.31 6.77 6.25
N ASP A 97 7.67 7.41 5.14
CA ASP A 97 7.79 8.87 5.06
C ASP A 97 6.72 9.53 4.20
N VAL A 98 6.20 8.81 3.20
CA VAL A 98 5.20 9.34 2.26
C VAL A 98 4.21 8.25 1.89
N LEU A 99 2.92 8.57 1.93
CA LEU A 99 1.86 7.69 1.47
C LEU A 99 1.23 8.23 0.19
N VAL A 100 1.03 7.38 -0.80
CA VAL A 100 0.24 7.65 -1.99
C VAL A 100 -0.83 6.57 -2.07
N LEU A 101 -2.06 6.90 -1.73
CA LEU A 101 -3.14 5.94 -1.53
C LEU A 101 -4.26 6.17 -2.53
N SER A 102 -4.95 5.09 -2.92
CA SER A 102 -6.20 5.21 -3.66
C SER A 102 -7.28 5.82 -2.78
N GLY A 103 -8.25 6.51 -3.40
CA GLY A 103 -9.37 7.05 -2.65
C GLY A 103 -10.23 5.96 -1.97
N SER A 104 -10.21 4.73 -2.47
CA SER A 104 -10.83 3.57 -1.80
C SER A 104 -10.17 3.29 -0.44
N ILE A 105 -8.83 3.19 -0.35
CA ILE A 105 -8.15 2.98 0.94
C ILE A 105 -8.51 4.09 1.93
N ILE A 106 -8.48 5.35 1.46
CA ILE A 106 -8.75 6.51 2.30
C ILE A 106 -10.19 6.51 2.80
N PHE A 107 -11.14 6.19 1.92
CA PHE A 107 -12.55 6.10 2.27
C PHE A 107 -12.83 4.98 3.27
N HIS A 108 -12.28 3.78 3.05
CA HIS A 108 -12.47 2.67 3.99
C HIS A 108 -11.79 2.95 5.35
N ASP A 109 -10.64 3.65 5.36
CA ASP A 109 -10.03 4.09 6.62
C ASP A 109 -10.93 5.09 7.36
N LEU A 110 -11.52 6.06 6.64
CA LEU A 110 -12.50 6.98 7.20
C LEU A 110 -13.72 6.23 7.76
N HIS A 111 -14.29 5.31 6.99
CA HIS A 111 -15.43 4.50 7.38
C HIS A 111 -15.17 3.74 8.69
N GLU A 112 -14.03 3.05 8.82
CA GLU A 112 -13.67 2.36 10.07
C GLU A 112 -13.28 3.33 11.19
N THR A 113 -12.79 4.53 10.87
CA THR A 113 -12.50 5.57 11.87
C THR A 113 -13.77 6.16 12.47
N LEU A 114 -14.87 6.20 11.70
CA LEU A 114 -16.21 6.55 12.18
C LEU A 114 -16.86 5.44 13.03
N GLY A 115 -16.14 4.35 13.33
CA GLY A 115 -16.63 3.28 14.20
C GLY A 115 -17.43 2.19 13.48
N ARG A 116 -17.37 2.15 12.15
CA ARG A 116 -18.07 1.15 11.31
C ARG A 116 -17.14 -0.02 10.94
N HIS A 117 -17.69 -1.06 10.33
CA HIS A 117 -16.99 -2.32 10.14
C HIS A 117 -17.21 -2.93 8.74
N HIS A 118 -16.18 -3.61 8.26
CA HIS A 118 -16.28 -4.56 7.17
C HIS A 118 -16.50 -5.97 7.73
N PHE A 119 -17.26 -6.80 7.01
CA PHE A 119 -17.63 -8.14 7.44
C PHE A 119 -17.18 -9.18 6.42
N GLN A 120 -17.05 -10.44 6.84
CA GLN A 120 -16.74 -11.55 5.93
C GLN A 120 -18.00 -12.02 5.20
N ALA A 121 -17.90 -12.22 3.89
CA ALA A 121 -18.96 -12.79 3.07
C ALA A 121 -18.88 -14.32 3.07
N HIS A 122 -20.02 -14.99 3.18
CA HIS A 122 -20.09 -16.44 2.96
C HIS A 122 -20.29 -16.74 1.46
N PRO A 123 -19.65 -17.78 0.87
CA PRO A 123 -19.80 -18.11 -0.54
C PRO A 123 -21.24 -18.41 -0.99
N SER A 124 -22.13 -18.79 -0.07
CA SER A 124 -23.55 -19.07 -0.39
C SER A 124 -24.43 -17.82 -0.48
N MET A 125 -23.94 -16.64 -0.06
CA MET A 125 -24.69 -15.40 -0.15
C MET A 125 -24.76 -14.96 -1.62
N THR A 126 -25.97 -14.79 -2.13
CA THR A 126 -26.19 -14.34 -3.50
C THR A 126 -26.17 -12.82 -3.58
N ASP A 127 -25.69 -12.27 -4.69
CA ASP A 127 -25.64 -10.82 -4.86
C ASP A 127 -27.04 -10.18 -4.87
N ALA A 128 -28.07 -10.92 -5.29
CA ALA A 128 -29.47 -10.47 -5.25
C ALA A 128 -30.01 -10.32 -3.81
N GLU A 129 -29.67 -11.24 -2.91
CA GLU A 129 -30.05 -11.14 -1.48
C GLU A 129 -29.31 -9.99 -0.79
N LEU A 130 -28.02 -9.81 -1.13
CA LEU A 130 -27.20 -8.72 -0.60
C LEU A 130 -27.71 -7.36 -1.09
N GLU A 131 -28.02 -7.21 -2.38
CA GLU A 131 -28.59 -5.99 -2.95
C GLU A 131 -29.94 -5.65 -2.32
N ALA A 132 -30.85 -6.63 -2.20
CA ALA A 132 -32.14 -6.44 -1.54
C ALA A 132 -32.01 -6.02 -0.07
N SER A 133 -30.89 -6.36 0.56
CA SER A 133 -30.55 -6.01 1.95
C SER A 133 -29.67 -4.75 2.05
N GLN A 134 -29.39 -4.07 0.93
CA GLN A 134 -28.50 -2.91 0.87
C GLN A 134 -27.09 -3.17 1.44
N ILE A 135 -26.53 -4.32 1.06
CA ILE A 135 -25.17 -4.74 1.42
C ILE A 135 -24.28 -4.76 0.18
N ASN A 136 -23.19 -3.99 0.24
CA ASN A 136 -22.14 -3.98 -0.77
C ASN A 136 -21.21 -5.18 -0.57
N ARG A 137 -20.96 -5.94 -1.63
CA ARG A 137 -19.97 -7.02 -1.65
C ARG A 137 -18.69 -6.60 -2.36
N MET A 138 -17.55 -6.92 -1.76
CA MET A 138 -16.21 -6.76 -2.33
C MET A 138 -15.47 -8.09 -2.17
N TRP A 139 -15.56 -8.96 -3.18
CA TRP A 139 -15.08 -10.35 -3.10
C TRP A 139 -15.68 -11.12 -1.92
N ASP A 140 -14.87 -11.43 -0.91
CA ASP A 140 -15.20 -12.17 0.29
C ASP A 140 -15.47 -11.24 1.48
N LEU A 141 -15.71 -9.95 1.22
CA LEU A 141 -16.02 -8.94 2.22
C LEU A 141 -17.35 -8.24 1.92
N LEU A 142 -17.99 -7.75 2.98
CA LEU A 142 -19.27 -7.03 2.97
C LEU A 142 -19.16 -5.69 3.69
N ALA A 143 -20.01 -4.74 3.31
CA ALA A 143 -20.23 -3.49 4.00
C ALA A 143 -21.67 -2.99 3.84
N SER A 144 -22.15 -2.16 4.77
CA SER A 144 -23.47 -1.55 4.68
C SER A 144 -23.47 -0.38 3.69
N ASP A 145 -24.40 -0.39 2.74
CA ASP A 145 -24.59 0.74 1.81
C ASP A 145 -25.02 2.01 2.54
N GLU A 146 -25.87 1.86 3.55
CA GLU A 146 -26.36 2.98 4.36
C GLU A 146 -25.18 3.67 5.06
N GLU A 147 -24.31 2.88 5.70
CA GLU A 147 -23.11 3.39 6.36
C GLU A 147 -22.11 4.02 5.37
N TYR A 148 -22.06 3.57 4.12
CA TYR A 148 -21.27 4.23 3.08
C TYR A 148 -21.85 5.58 2.69
N ARG A 149 -23.17 5.67 2.48
CA ARG A 149 -23.83 6.95 2.19
C ARG A 149 -23.64 7.95 3.32
N GLU A 150 -23.77 7.52 4.57
CA GLU A 150 -23.51 8.39 5.72
C GLU A 150 -22.04 8.85 5.79
N ALA A 151 -21.07 8.00 5.39
CA ALA A 151 -19.65 8.40 5.30
C ALA A 151 -19.44 9.44 4.19
N ASP A 152 -20.07 9.26 3.03
CA ASP A 152 -20.03 10.22 1.92
C ASP A 152 -20.60 11.58 2.35
N GLU A 153 -21.75 11.59 3.00
CA GLU A 153 -22.38 12.80 3.53
C GLU A 153 -21.49 13.51 4.55
N TRP A 154 -20.85 12.74 5.45
CA TRP A 154 -19.90 13.28 6.42
C TRP A 154 -18.73 13.97 5.73
N VAL A 155 -18.14 13.34 4.70
CA VAL A 155 -17.04 13.91 3.91
C VAL A 155 -17.49 15.18 3.18
N GLY A 156 -18.67 15.17 2.57
CA GLY A 156 -19.25 16.33 1.92
C GLY A 156 -19.47 17.49 2.90
N GLY A 157 -19.97 17.19 4.10
CA GLY A 157 -20.13 18.14 5.20
C GLY A 157 -18.80 18.75 5.64
N PHE A 158 -17.77 17.93 5.84
CA PHE A 158 -16.42 18.39 6.17
C PHE A 158 -15.87 19.32 5.08
N ALA A 159 -15.93 18.92 3.81
CA ALA A 159 -15.45 19.73 2.71
C ALA A 159 -16.18 21.08 2.59
N ASN A 160 -17.46 21.14 2.96
CA ASN A 160 -18.27 22.36 2.95
C ASN A 160 -17.91 23.34 4.07
N GLN A 161 -17.21 22.90 5.12
CA GLN A 161 -16.73 23.75 6.23
C GLN A 161 -15.38 24.39 5.94
N LEU A 162 -14.62 23.87 4.97
CA LEU A 162 -13.34 24.44 4.55
C LEU A 162 -13.54 25.79 3.84
N ASP A 163 -12.49 26.61 3.80
CA ASP A 163 -12.53 27.89 3.08
C ASP A 163 -12.74 27.65 1.58
N GLN A 164 -13.92 28.04 1.10
CA GLN A 164 -14.40 27.81 -0.26
C GLN A 164 -13.80 28.79 -1.30
N THR A 165 -12.98 29.75 -0.89
CA THR A 165 -12.43 30.80 -1.77
C THR A 165 -11.15 30.40 -2.50
N ARG A 166 -10.56 29.25 -2.13
CA ARG A 166 -9.33 28.73 -2.73
C ARG A 166 -9.39 27.21 -2.92
N PRO A 167 -8.57 26.65 -3.83
CA PRO A 167 -8.40 25.21 -3.92
C PRO A 167 -7.46 24.67 -2.84
N TYR A 168 -7.50 23.35 -2.65
CA TYR A 168 -6.65 22.58 -1.74
C TYR A 168 -5.97 21.46 -2.52
N SER A 169 -4.70 21.17 -2.22
CA SER A 169 -4.10 19.94 -2.75
C SER A 169 -4.71 18.71 -2.07
N THR A 170 -4.62 17.52 -2.66
CA THR A 170 -5.11 16.32 -1.96
C THR A 170 -4.29 16.08 -0.69
N ARG A 171 -2.98 16.39 -0.71
CA ARG A 171 -2.13 16.32 0.48
C ARG A 171 -2.63 17.19 1.63
N GLU A 172 -3.03 18.43 1.33
CA GLU A 172 -3.58 19.34 2.34
C GLU A 172 -4.92 18.83 2.86
N PHE A 173 -5.82 18.43 1.95
CA PHE A 173 -7.13 17.89 2.33
C PHE A 173 -7.01 16.64 3.22
N MET A 174 -6.13 15.69 2.90
CA MET A 174 -5.92 14.49 3.72
C MET A 174 -5.34 14.82 5.10
N HIS A 175 -4.49 15.85 5.19
CA HIS A 175 -3.97 16.32 6.47
C HIS A 175 -5.08 16.91 7.36
N LEU A 176 -5.95 17.76 6.79
CA LEU A 176 -7.08 18.35 7.51
C LEU A 176 -8.12 17.29 7.88
N LEU A 177 -8.42 16.36 6.97
CA LEU A 177 -9.33 15.24 7.22
C LEU A 177 -8.81 14.36 8.36
N GLY A 178 -7.52 14.04 8.36
CA GLY A 178 -6.87 13.29 9.44
C GLY A 178 -6.89 14.02 10.78
N ARG A 179 -6.87 15.36 10.79
CA ARG A 179 -7.06 16.17 12.00
C ARG A 179 -8.47 16.02 12.55
N GLU A 180 -9.50 16.27 11.73
CA GLU A 180 -10.90 16.18 12.17
C GLU A 180 -11.23 14.77 12.67
N LEU A 181 -10.80 13.74 11.93
CA LEU A 181 -10.99 12.36 12.35
C LEU A 181 -10.28 12.06 13.68
N ALA A 182 -9.12 12.65 13.94
CA ALA A 182 -8.38 12.40 15.19
C ALA A 182 -9.08 12.96 16.43
N GLU A 183 -10.01 13.90 16.26
CA GLU A 183 -10.82 14.45 17.37
C GLU A 183 -11.97 13.52 17.77
N ILE A 184 -12.47 12.71 16.83
CA ILE A 184 -13.64 11.84 17.05
C ILE A 184 -13.29 10.34 17.09
N ALA A 185 -12.11 9.94 16.63
CA ALA A 185 -11.70 8.56 16.53
C ALA A 185 -11.55 7.88 17.90
N THR A 186 -12.16 6.72 18.07
CA THR A 186 -11.89 5.81 19.20
C THR A 186 -10.59 5.04 19.03
N GLU A 187 -10.22 4.75 17.78
CA GLU A 187 -8.99 4.09 17.39
C GLU A 187 -8.35 4.80 16.19
N ASP A 188 -7.03 5.00 16.26
CA ASP A 188 -6.26 5.57 15.16
C ASP A 188 -6.21 4.64 13.94
N GLY A 189 -6.71 5.15 12.82
CA GLY A 189 -6.49 4.62 11.48
C GLY A 189 -5.28 5.22 10.76
N VAL A 190 -5.28 5.12 9.44
CA VAL A 190 -4.22 5.60 8.54
C VAL A 190 -4.14 7.12 8.55
N LEU A 191 -5.24 7.84 8.30
CA LEU A 191 -5.24 9.30 8.22
C LEU A 191 -4.92 9.97 9.56
N THR A 192 -5.49 9.47 10.65
CA THR A 192 -5.24 10.00 12.00
C THR A 192 -3.80 9.76 12.44
N SER A 193 -3.25 8.57 12.15
CA SER A 193 -1.83 8.28 12.37
C SER A 193 -0.93 9.17 11.53
N ALA A 194 -1.27 9.39 10.26
CA ALA A 194 -0.48 10.21 9.34
C ALA A 194 -0.49 11.69 9.76
N TYR A 195 -1.64 12.21 10.20
CA TYR A 195 -1.77 13.54 10.78
C TYR A 195 -0.86 13.70 12.01
N LYS A 196 -0.99 12.80 13.00
CA LYS A 196 -0.21 12.83 14.26
C LYS A 196 1.30 12.70 14.03
N ALA A 197 1.70 11.81 13.11
CA ALA A 197 3.10 11.56 12.77
C ALA A 197 3.67 12.52 11.72
N ARG A 198 2.87 13.46 11.20
CA ARG A 198 3.22 14.39 10.11
C ARG A 198 3.76 13.67 8.86
N VAL A 199 3.13 12.56 8.50
CA VAL A 199 3.39 11.82 7.25
C VAL A 199 2.43 12.37 6.18
N PRO A 200 2.91 12.93 5.06
CA PRO A 200 2.05 13.37 3.97
C PRO A 200 1.34 12.19 3.28
N VAL A 201 0.06 12.39 2.97
CA VAL A 201 -0.79 11.43 2.25
C VAL A 201 -1.32 12.07 0.98
N PHE A 202 -1.02 11.48 -0.18
CA PHE A 202 -1.49 11.93 -1.48
C PHE A 202 -2.57 10.99 -2.02
N CYS A 203 -3.53 11.52 -2.78
CA CYS A 203 -4.56 10.75 -3.47
C CYS A 203 -4.72 11.22 -4.93
N PRO A 204 -3.84 10.81 -5.85
CA PRO A 204 -3.78 11.38 -7.21
C PRO A 204 -5.05 11.16 -8.03
N ALA A 205 -5.75 10.04 -7.80
CA ALA A 205 -7.01 9.70 -8.48
C ALA A 205 -8.25 10.01 -7.62
N ILE A 206 -8.27 11.14 -6.91
CA ILE A 206 -9.34 11.47 -5.96
C ILE A 206 -10.74 11.49 -6.59
N SER A 207 -10.86 11.88 -7.86
CA SER A 207 -12.14 11.88 -8.58
C SER A 207 -12.75 10.49 -8.74
N ASN A 208 -11.95 9.43 -8.66
CA ASN A 208 -12.40 8.04 -8.70
C ASN A 208 -12.50 7.48 -7.27
N SER A 209 -13.33 8.09 -6.43
CA SER A 209 -13.51 7.68 -5.04
C SER A 209 -14.85 8.12 -4.45
N ALA A 210 -15.29 7.42 -3.41
CA ALA A 210 -16.46 7.77 -2.62
C ALA A 210 -16.32 9.15 -1.94
N ILE A 211 -15.09 9.56 -1.60
CA ILE A 211 -14.79 10.94 -1.14
C ILE A 211 -15.27 11.99 -2.16
N ALA A 212 -15.04 11.77 -3.45
CA ALA A 212 -15.51 12.67 -4.49
C ALA A 212 -17.03 12.64 -4.66
N ILE A 213 -17.67 11.48 -4.43
CA ILE A 213 -19.14 11.36 -4.43
C ILE A 213 -19.74 12.21 -3.31
N GLY A 214 -19.22 12.10 -2.09
CA GLY A 214 -19.67 12.92 -0.95
C GLY A 214 -19.55 14.43 -1.20
N ILE A 215 -18.41 14.86 -1.76
CA ILE A 215 -18.20 16.28 -2.14
C ILE A 215 -19.16 16.69 -3.27
N ALA A 216 -19.40 15.83 -4.26
CA ALA A 216 -20.31 16.10 -5.37
C ALA A 216 -21.77 16.22 -4.90
N ALA A 217 -22.22 15.34 -4.00
CA ALA A 217 -23.54 15.43 -3.37
C ALA A 217 -23.68 16.76 -2.60
N SER A 218 -22.70 17.10 -1.76
CA SER A 218 -22.69 18.39 -1.06
C SER A 218 -22.68 19.58 -2.01
N ARG A 219 -22.03 19.48 -3.18
CA ARG A 219 -22.06 20.55 -4.20
C ARG A 219 -23.46 20.72 -4.78
N PHE A 220 -24.11 19.62 -5.13
CA PHE A 220 -25.44 19.64 -5.70
C PHE A 220 -26.47 20.20 -4.72
N GLU A 221 -26.43 19.78 -3.46
CA GLU A 221 -27.44 20.13 -2.46
C GLU A 221 -27.17 21.46 -1.75
N LYS A 222 -25.92 21.74 -1.41
CA LYS A 222 -25.51 22.85 -0.53
C LYS A 222 -24.71 23.93 -1.26
N LYS A 223 -24.51 23.81 -2.57
CA LYS A 223 -23.67 24.71 -3.39
C LYS A 223 -22.22 24.79 -2.89
N ASN A 224 -21.70 23.67 -2.38
CA ASN A 224 -20.30 23.50 -1.99
C ASN A 224 -19.36 23.74 -3.19
N ASN A 225 -18.52 24.78 -3.09
CA ASN A 225 -17.61 25.23 -4.15
C ASN A 225 -16.18 24.70 -3.96
N PHE A 226 -15.96 23.75 -3.05
CA PHE A 226 -14.66 23.16 -2.77
C PHE A 226 -13.99 22.63 -4.04
N GLN A 227 -12.68 22.85 -4.18
CA GLN A 227 -11.90 22.45 -5.35
C GLN A 227 -10.56 21.84 -4.96
N PHE A 228 -10.10 20.87 -5.76
CA PHE A 228 -8.78 20.29 -5.63
C PHE A 228 -7.78 20.94 -6.61
N ASP A 229 -6.59 21.29 -6.11
CA ASP A 229 -5.41 21.63 -6.91
C ASP A 229 -4.47 20.42 -6.98
N LEU A 230 -4.61 19.64 -8.05
CA LEU A 230 -3.78 18.46 -8.29
C LEU A 230 -2.37 18.82 -8.77
N ILE A 231 -2.16 20.05 -9.28
CA ILE A 231 -0.83 20.51 -9.70
C ILE A 231 0.04 20.78 -8.47
N GLN A 232 -0.54 21.32 -7.40
CA GLN A 232 0.16 21.50 -6.14
C GLN A 232 0.64 20.18 -5.54
N ASP A 233 -0.11 19.08 -5.70
CA ASP A 233 0.36 17.75 -5.27
C ASP A 233 1.62 17.30 -6.04
N VAL A 234 1.68 17.58 -7.35
CA VAL A 234 2.88 17.30 -8.16
C VAL A 234 4.06 18.10 -7.64
N LEU A 235 3.89 19.40 -7.38
CA LEU A 235 4.95 20.26 -6.85
C LEU A 235 5.43 19.79 -5.46
N ASP A 236 4.52 19.45 -4.56
CA ASP A 236 4.83 18.95 -3.22
C ASP A 236 5.61 17.63 -3.28
N MET A 237 5.17 16.69 -4.13
CA MET A 237 5.87 15.42 -4.36
C MET A 237 7.27 15.66 -4.95
N THR A 238 7.39 16.54 -5.94
CA THR A 238 8.69 16.91 -6.55
C THR A 238 9.66 17.46 -5.51
N GLN A 239 9.20 18.30 -4.59
CA GLN A 239 10.05 18.84 -3.54
C GLN A 239 10.55 17.76 -2.57
N ILE A 240 9.71 16.79 -2.22
CA ILE A 240 10.11 15.64 -1.39
C ILE A 240 11.14 14.80 -2.15
N ALA A 241 10.84 14.45 -3.40
CA ALA A 241 11.71 13.68 -4.28
C ALA A 241 13.10 14.30 -4.45
N ALA A 242 13.17 15.62 -4.69
CA ALA A 242 14.44 16.33 -4.89
C ALA A 242 15.31 16.39 -3.63
N ARG A 243 14.71 16.29 -2.43
CA ARG A 243 15.43 16.27 -1.15
C ARG A 243 15.83 14.86 -0.72
N ALA A 244 15.17 13.83 -1.24
CA ALA A 244 15.47 12.44 -0.94
C ALA A 244 16.84 12.05 -1.52
N ARG A 245 17.80 11.71 -0.65
CA ARG A 245 19.14 11.28 -1.07
C ARG A 245 19.14 9.85 -1.59
N VAL A 246 18.46 8.98 -0.85
CA VAL A 246 18.18 7.57 -1.13
C VAL A 246 16.69 7.40 -0.97
N SER A 247 16.04 6.68 -1.89
CA SER A 247 14.61 6.42 -1.83
C SER A 247 14.32 4.93 -2.00
N GLY A 248 13.27 4.49 -1.33
CA GLY A 248 12.72 3.14 -1.41
C GLY A 248 11.23 3.21 -1.65
N ILE A 249 10.69 2.27 -2.43
CA ILE A 249 9.25 2.17 -2.69
C ILE A 249 8.70 0.83 -2.20
N ILE A 250 7.58 0.89 -1.46
CA ILE A 250 6.73 -0.26 -1.16
C ILE A 250 5.44 -0.07 -1.93
N ASN A 251 5.17 -0.97 -2.86
CA ASN A 251 3.96 -0.95 -3.67
C ASN A 251 3.04 -2.09 -3.25
N LEU A 252 1.91 -1.75 -2.65
CA LEU A 252 0.84 -2.65 -2.23
C LEU A 252 -0.32 -2.50 -3.24
N GLY A 253 -0.42 -3.46 -4.17
CA GLY A 253 -1.31 -3.39 -5.32
C GLY A 253 -0.68 -2.68 -6.53
N GLY A 254 -1.49 -1.95 -7.29
CA GLY A 254 -1.04 -1.25 -8.50
C GLY A 254 -1.82 0.03 -8.79
N GLY A 255 -1.88 0.40 -10.08
CA GLY A 255 -2.68 1.55 -10.53
C GLY A 255 -2.04 2.92 -10.25
N THR A 256 -2.89 3.94 -10.14
CA THR A 256 -2.46 5.35 -10.16
C THR A 256 -1.53 5.71 -9.00
N SER A 257 -1.66 5.08 -7.84
CA SER A 257 -0.77 5.32 -6.69
C SER A 257 0.70 5.04 -7.04
N LYS A 258 0.97 3.91 -7.70
CA LYS A 258 2.31 3.55 -8.16
C LYS A 258 2.80 4.51 -9.23
N SER A 259 1.96 4.79 -10.23
CA SER A 259 2.32 5.66 -11.35
C SER A 259 2.65 7.09 -10.89
N PHE A 260 1.96 7.60 -9.88
CA PHE A 260 2.21 8.93 -9.33
C PHE A 260 3.57 9.04 -8.65
N ILE A 261 4.00 8.00 -7.90
CA ILE A 261 5.37 7.95 -7.36
C ILE A 261 6.38 7.87 -8.50
N GLN A 262 6.17 7.02 -9.50
CA GLN A 262 7.10 6.88 -10.63
C GLN A 262 7.27 8.17 -11.44
N GLN A 263 6.20 8.97 -11.56
CA GLN A 263 6.26 10.28 -12.20
C GLN A 263 7.22 11.25 -11.48
N MET A 264 7.56 10.99 -10.21
CA MET A 264 8.48 11.84 -9.46
C MET A 264 9.84 11.97 -10.17
N GLU A 265 10.33 10.89 -10.79
CA GLU A 265 11.59 10.87 -11.54
C GLU A 265 11.60 11.94 -12.64
N VAL A 266 10.50 12.04 -13.40
CA VAL A 266 10.34 13.06 -14.45
C VAL A 266 10.16 14.45 -13.85
N SER A 267 9.37 14.56 -12.78
CA SER A 267 9.03 15.86 -12.18
C SER A 267 10.21 16.59 -11.53
N THR A 268 11.27 15.88 -11.11
CA THR A 268 12.49 16.51 -10.55
C THR A 268 13.18 17.49 -11.52
N ALA A 269 12.92 17.36 -12.83
CA ALA A 269 13.37 18.33 -13.83
C ALA A 269 12.83 19.75 -13.57
N ILE A 270 11.64 19.88 -12.98
CA ILE A 270 11.01 21.17 -12.63
C ILE A 270 11.93 21.97 -11.69
N VAL A 271 12.57 21.28 -10.74
CA VAL A 271 13.49 21.88 -9.75
C VAL A 271 14.97 21.69 -10.13
N LYS A 272 15.24 21.37 -11.40
CA LYS A 272 16.60 21.23 -11.98
C LYS A 272 17.51 20.26 -11.20
N THR A 273 16.92 19.23 -10.59
CA THR A 273 17.65 18.18 -9.88
C THR A 273 17.64 16.92 -10.76
N PRO A 274 18.78 16.21 -10.92
CA PRO A 274 18.80 14.98 -11.70
C PRO A 274 17.88 13.92 -11.09
N ALA A 275 17.10 13.26 -11.93
CA ALA A 275 16.30 12.12 -11.52
C ALA A 275 17.19 11.01 -10.96
N ARG A 276 16.79 10.44 -9.82
CA ARG A 276 17.41 9.26 -9.23
C ARG A 276 16.32 8.21 -9.07
N GLY A 277 16.54 7.03 -9.64
CA GLY A 277 15.66 5.90 -9.40
C GLY A 277 15.70 5.45 -7.94
N HIS A 278 14.71 4.67 -7.53
CA HIS A 278 14.68 4.07 -6.20
C HIS A 278 15.83 3.06 -6.03
N LYS A 279 16.55 3.15 -4.90
CA LYS A 279 17.58 2.17 -4.52
C LYS A 279 16.95 0.83 -4.13
N TYR A 280 15.79 0.88 -3.50
CA TYR A 280 15.05 -0.27 -3.00
C TYR A 280 13.62 -0.29 -3.53
N ALA A 281 13.10 -1.47 -3.85
CA ALA A 281 11.72 -1.63 -4.28
C ALA A 281 11.14 -2.96 -3.79
N ILE A 282 9.96 -2.91 -3.19
CA ILE A 282 9.14 -4.08 -2.84
C ILE A 282 7.80 -3.90 -3.55
N THR A 283 7.31 -4.96 -4.20
CA THR A 283 5.96 -4.97 -4.79
C THR A 283 5.24 -6.22 -4.34
N VAL A 284 4.05 -6.03 -3.76
CA VAL A 284 3.08 -7.07 -3.45
C VAL A 284 1.87 -6.78 -4.33
N ALA A 285 1.62 -7.64 -5.31
CA ALA A 285 0.57 -7.48 -6.32
C ALA A 285 -0.40 -8.66 -6.27
#